data_AF-A0A9N9R5J8-F1
#
_entry.id   AF-A0A9N9R5J8-F1
#
_cell.length_a   1.000
_cell.length_b   1.000
_cell.length_c   1.000
_cell.angle_alpha   90.00
_cell.angle_beta   90.00
_cell.angle_gamma   90.00
#
_symmetry.space_group_name_H-M   'P 1'
#
loop_
_entity.id
_entity.type
_entity.pdbx_description
1 polymer ?
#
loop_
_entity_poly.entity_id
_entity_poly.type
_entity_poly.pdbx_seq_one_letter_code
_entity_poly.pdbx_strand_id
1 'polypeptide(L)'
;MGDSSKDVTCIDSDSVEAFVQAANDKPLLTLFKRLISNDTKENTVLTNAQIVDILKKEFDMDISYIHNLEIEIYLNLMKKFLKDWPLWDEFDETIQILKRMNDTEAIKKKLEENHKNLKSYLNKMLECAKPYMKDVIKEAKEAAPKVKAPEKTESDVVLEIHCTRQQLNQLFFRRPHPSLNNTIFNLNTTPNKISLQSISLLAMLNWPGIQLNVNSQSLSFRREIVHNLTHKLVNKKLNIPRDEPTALDTSLQMKDLKQISQYTLKDIHNIFSAQIFQLCFEEHTVAGTISEMINRDFLSTPDVTVPTSFRRTLNKYPYVRYLFSEVETDKASKGNLYDLQLEEAMVPTFTCTVSRIDKVVQQMQGNCLSIECTVCKVIIQNDFFVTLREHFASYHQCKANWTCTKCNHVFRMVTLAENNWSHDCTEFC
;
A
#
# COMPACT_ATOMS: atom_id res chain seq x y z
N MET A 1 28.29 -39.87 34.86
CA MET A 1 29.54 -39.42 35.52
C MET A 1 30.66 -40.09 34.75
N GLY A 2 31.30 -39.39 33.81
CA GLY A 2 32.44 -38.49 34.07
C GLY A 2 33.70 -39.30 33.72
N ASP A 3 34.24 -39.22 32.51
CA ASP A 3 35.11 -38.17 31.94
C ASP A 3 36.60 -38.40 32.24
N SER A 4 37.45 -37.93 31.31
CA SER A 4 38.92 -37.91 31.22
C SER A 4 39.51 -38.91 30.23
N SER A 5 40.39 -38.57 29.28
CA SER A 5 40.93 -37.31 28.74
C SER A 5 42.11 -37.79 27.87
N LYS A 6 42.20 -37.36 26.61
CA LYS A 6 43.49 -37.10 25.91
C LYS A 6 43.25 -36.12 24.75
N ASP A 7 43.44 -34.85 25.08
CA ASP A 7 44.09 -33.77 24.32
C ASP A 7 43.99 -33.79 22.79
N VAL A 8 43.13 -32.91 22.27
CA VAL A 8 43.23 -32.34 20.92
C VAL A 8 44.05 -31.06 21.02
N THR A 9 45.24 -31.06 20.43
CA THR A 9 46.00 -29.84 20.15
C THR A 9 45.22 -28.99 19.15
N CYS A 10 44.81 -27.79 19.56
CA CYS A 10 44.36 -26.74 18.66
C CYS A 10 45.49 -26.37 17.70
N ILE A 11 45.23 -26.45 16.40
CA ILE A 11 45.98 -25.72 15.38
C ILE A 11 45.15 -24.49 15.06
N ASP A 12 45.75 -23.32 15.25
CA ASP A 12 45.12 -22.00 15.18
C ASP A 12 44.30 -21.78 13.89
N SER A 13 43.02 -21.47 14.07
CA SER A 13 42.05 -21.09 13.04
C SER A 13 42.23 -19.65 12.54
N ASP A 14 43.28 -18.93 12.96
CA ASP A 14 43.43 -17.50 12.71
C ASP A 14 44.02 -17.14 11.34
N SER A 15 44.35 -18.12 10.49
CA SER A 15 44.88 -17.86 9.14
C SER A 15 43.82 -17.80 8.03
N VAL A 16 42.59 -18.25 8.30
CA VAL A 16 41.54 -18.40 7.28
C VAL A 16 40.59 -17.19 7.24
N GLU A 17 40.44 -16.46 8.34
CA GLU A 17 39.53 -15.30 8.42
C GLU A 17 40.18 -13.97 8.02
N ALA A 18 41.53 -13.87 8.01
CA ALA A 18 42.24 -12.65 7.62
C ALA A 18 42.23 -12.36 6.10
N PHE A 19 41.76 -13.29 5.25
CA PHE A 19 41.78 -13.12 3.78
C PHE A 19 40.43 -12.72 3.15
N VAL A 20 39.33 -12.69 3.91
CA VAL A 20 37.97 -12.48 3.36
C VAL A 20 37.52 -11.01 3.40
N GLN A 21 38.30 -10.11 4.01
CA GLN A 21 37.91 -8.70 4.24
C GLN A 21 38.77 -7.65 3.52
N ALA A 22 39.16 -7.92 2.28
CA ALA A 22 39.56 -6.86 1.35
C ALA A 22 38.50 -6.75 0.25
N ALA A 23 37.82 -5.60 0.18
CA ALA A 23 37.08 -5.17 -0.98
C ALA A 23 38.00 -5.26 -2.21
N ASN A 24 37.86 -6.33 -3.00
CA ASN A 24 38.75 -6.60 -4.12
C ASN A 24 38.07 -6.18 -5.41
N ASP A 25 38.69 -5.23 -6.12
CA ASP A 25 38.30 -4.70 -7.44
C ASP A 25 38.36 -5.74 -8.58
N LYS A 26 38.53 -7.05 -8.26
CA LYS A 26 38.72 -8.15 -9.21
C LYS A 26 37.97 -9.43 -8.80
N PRO A 27 36.62 -9.45 -8.92
CA PRO A 27 35.79 -10.58 -8.49
C PRO A 27 36.08 -11.93 -9.19
N LEU A 28 36.56 -11.96 -10.44
CA LEU A 28 36.99 -13.20 -11.10
C LEU A 28 38.25 -13.81 -10.47
N LEU A 29 39.17 -12.97 -9.97
CA LEU A 29 40.36 -13.45 -9.27
C LEU A 29 39.98 -14.06 -7.91
N THR A 30 38.97 -13.49 -7.25
CA THR A 30 38.39 -14.05 -6.01
C THR A 30 37.71 -15.39 -6.26
N LEU A 31 37.05 -15.56 -7.41
CA LEU A 31 36.48 -16.85 -7.83
C LEU A 31 37.58 -17.91 -7.94
N PHE A 32 38.66 -17.63 -8.67
CA PHE A 32 39.75 -18.60 -8.80
C PHE A 32 40.38 -18.95 -7.45
N LYS A 33 40.64 -17.97 -6.57
CA LYS A 33 41.17 -18.23 -5.23
C LYS A 33 40.27 -19.17 -4.42
N ARG A 34 38.95 -19.01 -4.49
CA ARG A 34 37.99 -19.91 -3.83
C ARG A 34 38.01 -21.33 -4.40
N LEU A 35 38.16 -21.47 -5.70
CA LEU A 35 38.24 -22.78 -6.37
C LEU A 35 39.51 -23.53 -5.98
N ILE A 36 40.60 -22.81 -5.71
CA ILE A 36 41.86 -23.40 -5.23
C ILE A 36 41.77 -23.76 -3.73
N SER A 37 41.03 -23.01 -2.91
CA SER A 37 40.97 -23.25 -1.46
C SER A 37 39.99 -24.33 -1.00
N ASN A 38 39.08 -24.81 -1.87
CA ASN A 38 38.01 -25.75 -1.48
C ASN A 38 38.13 -27.10 -2.19
N ASP A 39 38.23 -28.20 -1.43
CA ASP A 39 38.22 -29.58 -1.96
C ASP A 39 36.81 -30.17 -2.16
N THR A 40 35.75 -29.40 -1.89
CA THR A 40 34.35 -29.83 -2.06
C THR A 40 33.75 -29.31 -3.37
N LYS A 41 33.26 -30.23 -4.21
CA LYS A 41 32.66 -29.96 -5.53
C LYS A 41 31.45 -29.01 -5.51
N GLU A 42 30.86 -28.74 -4.35
CA GLU A 42 29.59 -28.02 -4.19
C GLU A 42 29.70 -26.48 -4.27
N ASN A 43 30.90 -25.90 -4.18
CA ASN A 43 31.09 -24.44 -4.20
C ASN A 43 31.34 -23.83 -5.60
N THR A 44 31.12 -24.59 -6.68
CA THR A 44 31.25 -24.10 -8.07
C THR A 44 30.05 -23.28 -8.55
N VAL A 45 28.98 -23.16 -7.74
CA VAL A 45 27.79 -22.39 -8.11
C VAL A 45 27.97 -20.91 -7.75
N LEU A 46 28.26 -20.10 -8.76
CA LEU A 46 28.20 -18.65 -8.64
C LEU A 46 26.76 -18.18 -8.42
N THR A 47 26.54 -17.42 -7.35
CA THR A 47 25.25 -16.76 -7.10
C THR A 47 25.00 -15.64 -8.11
N ASN A 48 23.73 -15.33 -8.40
CA ASN A 48 23.37 -14.21 -9.29
C ASN A 48 24.01 -12.89 -8.84
N ALA A 49 24.12 -12.65 -7.54
CA ALA A 49 24.76 -11.47 -6.98
C ALA A 49 26.26 -11.37 -7.32
N GLN A 50 26.98 -12.49 -7.33
CA GLN A 50 28.40 -12.54 -7.69
C GLN A 50 28.61 -12.30 -9.19
N ILE A 51 27.69 -12.79 -10.03
CA ILE A 51 27.73 -12.56 -11.49
C ILE A 51 27.44 -11.07 -11.80
N VAL A 52 26.48 -10.47 -11.11
CA VAL A 52 26.20 -9.02 -11.18
C VAL A 52 27.44 -8.22 -10.76
N ASP A 53 28.16 -8.63 -9.71
CA ASP A 53 29.39 -7.97 -9.28
C ASP A 53 30.52 -8.08 -10.32
N ILE A 54 30.65 -9.23 -11.00
CA ILE A 54 31.58 -9.43 -12.11
C ILE A 54 31.24 -8.51 -13.29
N LEU A 55 29.97 -8.48 -13.71
CA LEU A 55 29.49 -7.63 -14.81
C LEU A 55 29.75 -6.15 -14.51
N LYS A 56 29.49 -5.71 -13.28
CA LYS A 56 29.67 -4.32 -12.85
C LYS A 56 31.14 -3.92 -12.73
N LYS A 57 31.97 -4.71 -12.02
CA LYS A 57 33.35 -4.32 -11.70
C LYS A 57 34.37 -4.67 -12.76
N GLU A 58 34.15 -5.74 -13.55
CA GLU A 58 35.14 -6.18 -14.54
C GLU A 58 34.80 -5.84 -15.98
N PHE A 59 33.52 -5.63 -16.29
CA PHE A 59 33.01 -5.33 -17.64
C PHE A 59 32.34 -3.96 -17.74
N ASP A 60 32.38 -3.14 -16.69
CA ASP A 60 31.83 -1.78 -16.62
C ASP A 60 30.37 -1.69 -17.11
N MET A 61 29.58 -2.73 -16.84
CA MET A 61 28.16 -2.69 -17.15
C MET A 61 27.42 -1.96 -16.04
N ASP A 62 26.83 -0.81 -16.39
CA ASP A 62 25.99 -0.06 -15.47
C ASP A 62 24.59 -0.69 -15.37
N ILE A 63 24.49 -1.69 -14.50
CA ILE A 63 23.27 -2.48 -14.26
C ILE A 63 22.11 -1.59 -13.77
N SER A 64 22.38 -0.37 -13.26
CA SER A 64 21.35 0.55 -12.79
C SER A 64 20.49 1.16 -13.90
N TYR A 65 20.93 1.11 -15.15
CA TYR A 65 20.18 1.65 -16.31
C TYR A 65 19.76 0.58 -17.32
N ILE A 66 20.00 -0.70 -17.02
CA ILE A 66 19.69 -1.84 -17.90
C ILE A 66 18.33 -2.43 -17.52
N HIS A 67 17.54 -2.84 -18.51
CA HIS A 67 16.21 -3.42 -18.28
C HIS A 67 16.30 -4.80 -17.59
N ASN A 68 15.35 -5.15 -16.70
CA ASN A 68 15.37 -6.40 -15.92
C ASN A 68 15.53 -7.67 -16.78
N LEU A 69 14.82 -7.74 -17.91
CA LEU A 69 14.95 -8.86 -18.86
C LEU A 69 16.36 -8.96 -19.45
N GLU A 70 17.00 -7.82 -19.72
CA GLU A 70 18.35 -7.77 -20.26
C GLU A 70 19.37 -8.20 -19.19
N ILE A 71 19.17 -7.80 -17.93
CA ILE A 71 19.96 -8.30 -16.78
C ILE A 71 19.82 -9.83 -16.65
N GLU A 72 18.61 -10.38 -16.79
CA GLU A 72 18.37 -11.82 -16.70
C GLU A 72 19.05 -12.60 -17.83
N ILE A 73 19.03 -12.06 -19.05
CA ILE A 73 19.74 -12.65 -20.19
C ILE A 73 21.26 -12.60 -19.95
N TYR A 74 21.80 -11.48 -19.48
CA TYR A 74 23.22 -11.37 -19.12
C TYR A 74 23.63 -12.35 -18.02
N LEU A 75 22.79 -12.53 -17.00
CA LEU A 75 23.02 -13.52 -15.94
C LEU A 75 23.09 -14.94 -16.50
N ASN A 76 22.15 -15.32 -17.37
CA ASN A 76 22.10 -16.65 -17.96
C ASN A 76 23.26 -16.91 -18.93
N LEU A 77 23.63 -15.92 -19.74
CA LEU A 77 24.80 -16.00 -20.62
C LEU A 77 26.10 -16.13 -19.82
N MET A 78 26.27 -15.32 -18.77
CA MET A 78 27.45 -15.40 -17.92
C MET A 78 27.56 -16.76 -17.23
N LYS A 79 26.47 -17.32 -16.70
CA LYS A 79 26.46 -18.68 -16.14
C LYS A 79 26.91 -19.71 -17.16
N LYS A 80 26.40 -19.61 -18.39
CA LYS A 80 26.74 -20.53 -19.47
C LYS A 80 28.21 -20.41 -19.87
N PHE A 81 28.70 -19.21 -20.15
CA PHE A 81 30.09 -19.00 -20.57
C PHE A 81 31.10 -19.30 -19.48
N LEU A 82 30.75 -19.04 -18.21
CA LEU A 82 31.59 -19.44 -17.08
C LEU A 82 31.63 -20.96 -16.93
N LYS A 83 30.54 -21.69 -17.23
CA LYS A 83 30.54 -23.15 -17.22
C LYS A 83 31.30 -23.74 -18.41
N ASP A 84 31.16 -23.13 -19.59
CA ASP A 84 31.69 -23.62 -20.86
C ASP A 84 33.12 -23.12 -21.16
N TRP A 85 33.83 -22.57 -20.17
CA TRP A 85 35.20 -22.09 -20.38
C TRP A 85 36.14 -23.27 -20.66
N PRO A 86 36.82 -23.32 -21.82
CA PRO A 86 37.52 -24.52 -22.30
C PRO A 86 38.79 -24.88 -21.51
N LEU A 87 39.25 -23.99 -20.63
CA LEU A 87 40.50 -24.16 -19.87
C LEU A 87 40.25 -24.61 -18.43
N TRP A 88 39.02 -25.00 -18.06
CA TRP A 88 38.73 -25.47 -16.69
C TRP A 88 39.56 -26.69 -16.31
N ASP A 89 39.62 -27.68 -17.19
CA ASP A 89 40.32 -28.94 -16.92
C ASP A 89 41.84 -28.72 -16.84
N GLU A 90 42.42 -27.95 -17.77
CA GLU A 90 43.85 -27.59 -17.75
C GLU A 90 44.21 -26.76 -16.50
N PHE A 91 43.31 -25.85 -16.09
CA PHE A 91 43.47 -25.07 -14.88
C PHE A 91 43.51 -25.96 -13.64
N ASP A 92 42.56 -26.88 -13.49
CA ASP A 92 42.50 -27.77 -12.32
C ASP A 92 43.72 -28.69 -12.26
N GLU A 93 44.09 -29.32 -13.38
CA GLU A 93 45.29 -30.18 -13.46
C GLU A 93 46.58 -29.42 -13.10
N THR A 94 46.78 -28.23 -13.68
CA THR A 94 47.98 -27.42 -13.44
C THR A 94 48.06 -26.97 -11.98
N ILE A 95 46.94 -26.52 -11.40
CA ILE A 95 46.91 -26.10 -10.00
C ILE A 95 47.16 -27.28 -9.06
N GLN A 96 46.61 -28.46 -9.34
CA GLN A 96 46.85 -29.66 -8.53
C GLN A 96 48.32 -30.08 -8.55
N ILE A 97 48.99 -29.99 -9.71
CA ILE A 97 50.44 -30.24 -9.82
C ILE A 97 51.23 -29.22 -9.00
N LEU A 98 50.94 -27.93 -9.15
CA LEU A 98 51.64 -26.85 -8.44
C LEU A 98 51.43 -26.89 -6.92
N LYS A 99 50.22 -27.29 -6.47
CA LYS A 99 49.94 -27.55 -5.06
C LYS A 99 50.80 -28.68 -4.50
N ARG A 100 50.92 -29.81 -5.23
CA ARG A 100 51.78 -30.93 -4.83
C ARG A 100 53.26 -30.55 -4.76
N MET A 101 53.67 -29.56 -5.56
CA MET A 101 55.03 -29.01 -5.57
C MET A 101 55.24 -27.88 -4.54
N ASN A 102 54.22 -27.45 -3.80
CA ASN A 102 54.24 -26.33 -2.85
C ASN A 102 54.75 -24.99 -3.45
N ASP A 103 54.59 -24.80 -4.76
CA ASP A 103 55.07 -23.59 -5.45
C ASP A 103 54.01 -22.48 -5.45
N THR A 104 54.03 -21.69 -4.37
CA THR A 104 53.06 -20.60 -4.15
C THR A 104 53.21 -19.43 -5.13
N GLU A 105 54.42 -19.15 -5.63
CA GLU A 105 54.63 -18.09 -6.62
C GLU A 105 54.12 -18.50 -8.00
N ALA A 106 54.35 -19.75 -8.41
CA ALA A 106 53.82 -20.27 -9.67
C ALA A 106 52.28 -20.31 -9.66
N ILE A 107 51.66 -20.68 -8.54
CA ILE A 107 50.19 -20.64 -8.37
C ILE A 107 49.66 -19.21 -8.57
N LYS A 108 50.29 -18.21 -7.93
CA LYS A 108 49.88 -16.80 -8.07
C LYS A 108 50.00 -16.30 -9.51
N LYS A 109 51.10 -16.64 -10.20
CA LYS A 109 51.32 -16.28 -11.60
C LYS A 109 50.28 -16.93 -12.52
N LYS A 110 49.98 -18.22 -12.32
CA LYS A 110 48.98 -18.95 -13.11
C LYS A 110 47.55 -18.45 -12.88
N LEU A 111 47.24 -18.02 -11.65
CA LEU A 111 45.98 -17.36 -11.30
C LEU A 111 45.77 -16.05 -12.06
N GLU A 112 46.79 -15.20 -12.13
CA GLU A 112 46.72 -13.91 -12.84
C GLU A 112 46.63 -14.08 -14.36
N GLU A 113 47.33 -15.08 -14.91
CA GLU A 113 47.26 -15.44 -16.33
C GLU A 113 45.85 -15.93 -16.70
N ASN A 114 45.31 -16.86 -15.91
CA ASN A 114 43.97 -17.39 -16.15
C ASN A 114 42.86 -16.37 -15.88
N HIS A 115 43.06 -15.45 -14.93
CA HIS A 115 42.17 -14.29 -14.75
C HIS A 115 42.07 -13.45 -16.03
N LYS A 116 43.22 -13.11 -16.65
CA LYS A 116 43.24 -12.36 -17.91
C LYS A 116 42.60 -13.14 -19.06
N ASN A 117 42.88 -14.43 -19.15
CA ASN A 117 42.35 -15.30 -20.21
C ASN A 117 40.84 -15.47 -20.10
N LEU A 118 40.32 -15.75 -18.90
CA LEU A 118 38.89 -15.86 -18.64
C LEU A 118 38.18 -14.53 -18.88
N LYS A 119 38.75 -13.41 -18.42
CA LYS A 119 38.19 -12.07 -18.67
C LYS A 119 38.10 -11.76 -20.16
N SER A 120 39.16 -12.06 -20.93
CA SER A 120 39.19 -11.87 -22.38
C SER A 120 38.16 -12.75 -23.09
N TYR A 121 38.05 -14.03 -22.70
CA TYR A 121 37.07 -14.96 -23.22
C TYR A 121 35.63 -14.47 -22.97
N LEU A 122 35.31 -14.12 -21.73
CA LEU A 122 34.00 -13.61 -21.35
C LEU A 122 33.67 -12.30 -22.09
N ASN A 123 34.64 -11.39 -22.24
CA ASN A 123 34.43 -10.15 -22.98
C ASN A 123 34.06 -10.44 -24.45
N LYS A 124 34.83 -11.33 -25.10
CA LYS A 124 34.57 -11.73 -26.48
C LYS A 124 33.19 -12.38 -26.65
N MET A 125 32.81 -13.25 -25.73
CA MET A 125 31.50 -13.92 -25.76
C MET A 125 30.35 -12.94 -25.50
N LEU A 126 30.51 -12.00 -24.57
CA LEU A 126 29.54 -10.94 -24.32
C LEU A 126 29.38 -10.00 -25.52
N GLU A 127 30.48 -9.57 -26.17
CA GLU A 127 30.41 -8.76 -27.40
C GLU A 127 29.72 -9.51 -28.55
N CYS A 128 30.00 -10.80 -28.73
CA CYS A 128 29.30 -11.62 -29.72
C CYS A 128 27.81 -11.78 -29.41
N ALA A 129 27.42 -11.82 -28.14
CA ALA A 129 26.03 -12.00 -27.72
C ALA A 129 25.20 -10.71 -27.78
N LYS A 130 25.82 -9.52 -27.69
CA LYS A 130 25.13 -8.21 -27.75
C LYS A 130 24.17 -8.02 -28.93
N PRO A 131 24.51 -8.35 -30.19
CA PRO A 131 23.58 -8.20 -31.31
C PRO A 131 22.36 -9.13 -31.16
N TYR A 132 22.56 -10.40 -30.79
CA TYR A 132 21.47 -11.35 -30.57
C TYR A 132 20.57 -10.94 -29.39
N MET A 133 21.13 -10.32 -28.35
CA MET A 133 20.34 -9.78 -27.24
C MET A 133 19.43 -8.63 -27.70
N LYS A 134 19.91 -7.73 -28.56
CA LYS A 134 19.08 -6.67 -29.13
C LYS A 134 17.93 -7.23 -29.95
N ASP A 135 18.18 -8.30 -30.71
CA ASP A 135 17.16 -8.97 -31.52
C ASP A 135 16.15 -9.73 -30.64
N VAL A 136 16.61 -10.46 -29.62
CA VAL A 136 15.72 -11.15 -28.65
C VAL A 136 14.89 -10.17 -27.83
N ILE A 137 15.44 -9.02 -27.43
CA ILE A 137 14.68 -7.96 -26.75
C ILE A 137 13.66 -7.34 -27.70
N LYS A 138 14.00 -7.18 -28.98
CA LYS A 138 13.08 -6.68 -30.01
C LYS A 138 11.97 -7.69 -30.28
N GLU A 139 12.28 -8.96 -30.43
CA GLU A 139 11.32 -10.06 -30.60
C GLU A 139 10.44 -10.24 -29.36
N ALA A 140 10.99 -10.17 -28.15
CA ALA A 140 10.18 -10.23 -26.91
C ALA A 140 9.23 -9.04 -26.77
N LYS A 141 9.63 -7.85 -27.27
CA LYS A 141 8.74 -6.68 -27.37
C LYS A 141 7.68 -6.86 -28.47
N GLU A 142 7.99 -7.57 -29.55
CA GLU A 142 7.08 -7.80 -30.69
C GLU A 142 6.17 -9.03 -30.50
N ALA A 143 6.56 -9.99 -29.67
CA ALA A 143 5.87 -11.25 -29.36
C ALA A 143 5.05 -11.20 -28.06
N ALA A 144 5.13 -10.11 -27.29
CA ALA A 144 4.09 -9.78 -26.32
C ALA A 144 2.74 -9.75 -27.05
N PRO A 145 1.67 -10.36 -26.51
CA PRO A 145 0.44 -10.61 -27.24
C PRO A 145 -0.10 -9.32 -27.85
N LYS A 146 -0.03 -9.23 -29.19
CA LYS A 146 -0.73 -8.24 -29.99
C LYS A 146 -2.23 -8.48 -29.83
N VAL A 147 -2.81 -7.93 -28.77
CA VAL A 147 -4.24 -7.62 -28.73
C VAL A 147 -4.48 -6.77 -29.99
N LYS A 148 -5.34 -7.26 -30.89
CA LYS A 148 -5.72 -6.53 -32.09
C LYS A 148 -6.14 -5.12 -31.67
N ALA A 149 -5.38 -4.13 -32.11
CA ALA A 149 -5.67 -2.73 -31.85
C ALA A 149 -7.05 -2.38 -32.45
N PRO A 150 -8.01 -1.84 -31.67
CA PRO A 150 -8.97 -0.93 -32.24
C PRO A 150 -8.24 0.39 -32.55
N GLU A 151 -8.74 1.08 -33.55
CA GLU A 151 -8.23 2.32 -34.11
C GLU A 151 -7.90 3.38 -33.04
N LYS A 152 -6.82 4.15 -33.30
CA LYS A 152 -6.43 5.42 -32.64
C LYS A 152 -7.32 5.86 -31.46
N THR A 153 -7.05 5.30 -30.29
CA THR A 153 -7.37 5.95 -29.01
C THR A 153 -6.08 5.99 -28.20
N GLU A 154 -5.82 7.12 -27.57
CA GLU A 154 -4.74 7.30 -26.59
C GLU A 154 -4.64 6.04 -25.74
N SER A 155 -3.46 5.42 -25.74
CA SER A 155 -3.26 4.14 -25.07
C SER A 155 -3.32 4.36 -23.57
N ASP A 156 -4.50 4.16 -22.99
CA ASP A 156 -4.69 4.14 -21.55
C ASP A 156 -3.86 3.01 -20.94
N VAL A 157 -2.82 3.36 -20.19
CA VAL A 157 -2.09 2.41 -19.35
C VAL A 157 -2.93 2.16 -18.11
N VAL A 158 -3.55 0.99 -18.04
CA VAL A 158 -4.33 0.56 -16.87
C VAL A 158 -3.42 -0.15 -15.88
N LEU A 159 -3.29 0.41 -14.67
CA LEU A 159 -2.58 -0.20 -13.54
C LEU A 159 -3.59 -0.64 -12.47
N GLU A 160 -3.61 -1.93 -12.15
CA GLU A 160 -4.42 -2.47 -11.06
C GLU A 160 -3.57 -2.61 -9.79
N ILE A 161 -4.06 -2.04 -8.67
CA ILE A 161 -3.34 -2.01 -7.40
C ILE A 161 -4.18 -2.71 -6.33
N HIS A 162 -3.65 -3.82 -5.81
CA HIS A 162 -4.22 -4.54 -4.67
C HIS A 162 -3.51 -4.11 -3.38
N CYS A 163 -4.17 -3.29 -2.56
CA CYS A 163 -3.61 -2.85 -1.29
C CYS A 163 -4.71 -2.59 -0.25
N THR A 164 -4.33 -2.62 1.03
CA THR A 164 -5.21 -2.16 2.11
C THR A 164 -5.31 -0.63 2.06
N ARG A 165 -6.39 -0.07 2.64
CA ARG A 165 -6.57 1.38 2.74
C ARG A 165 -5.43 2.09 3.48
N GLN A 166 -4.79 1.40 4.43
CA GLN A 166 -3.66 1.95 5.17
C GLN A 166 -2.39 2.00 4.32
N GLN A 167 -2.12 0.95 3.53
CA GLN A 167 -1.01 0.93 2.57
C GLN A 167 -1.19 2.00 1.49
N LEU A 168 -2.41 2.18 0.96
CA LEU A 168 -2.70 3.20 -0.06
C LEU A 168 -2.33 4.62 0.40
N ASN A 169 -2.49 4.94 1.69
CA ASN A 169 -2.23 6.29 2.20
C ASN A 169 -0.78 6.77 1.97
N GLN A 170 0.16 5.85 1.86
CA GLN A 170 1.59 6.14 1.73
C GLN A 170 2.23 5.47 0.51
N LEU A 171 1.46 4.72 -0.28
CA LEU A 171 1.94 3.89 -1.38
C LEU A 171 2.73 4.65 -2.44
N PHE A 172 2.42 5.92 -2.69
CA PHE A 172 3.12 6.71 -3.70
C PHE A 172 4.14 7.64 -3.05
N PHE A 173 5.38 7.61 -3.52
CA PHE A 173 6.31 8.69 -3.28
C PHE A 173 5.95 9.88 -4.16
N ARG A 174 6.00 11.08 -3.58
CA ARG A 174 5.77 12.33 -4.32
C ARG A 174 6.77 12.51 -5.46
N ARG A 175 7.98 11.99 -5.27
CA ARG A 175 9.08 11.99 -6.23
C ARG A 175 9.66 10.57 -6.33
N PRO A 176 10.23 10.18 -7.49
CA PRO A 176 10.99 8.93 -7.60
C PRO A 176 12.04 8.80 -6.49
N HIS A 177 12.07 7.66 -5.79
CA HIS A 177 13.00 7.43 -4.68
C HIS A 177 14.36 6.95 -5.20
N PRO A 178 15.46 7.74 -5.11
CA PRO A 178 16.72 7.42 -5.79
C PRO A 178 17.37 6.12 -5.31
N SER A 179 17.33 5.84 -4.01
CA SER A 179 17.91 4.60 -3.46
C SER A 179 17.07 3.34 -3.68
N LEU A 180 15.83 3.48 -4.19
CA LEU A 180 14.93 2.36 -4.50
C LEU A 180 14.69 2.27 -6.02
N ASN A 181 15.77 2.40 -6.80
CA ASN A 181 15.73 2.31 -8.27
C ASN A 181 14.77 3.31 -8.93
N ASN A 182 14.70 4.55 -8.42
CA ASN A 182 13.80 5.60 -8.90
C ASN A 182 12.31 5.17 -8.97
N THR A 183 11.89 4.24 -8.11
CA THR A 183 10.48 3.85 -8.03
C THR A 183 9.63 4.98 -7.44
N ILE A 184 8.38 5.06 -7.88
CA ILE A 184 7.35 5.92 -7.27
C ILE A 184 6.55 5.17 -6.20
N PHE A 185 6.81 3.87 -5.99
CA PHE A 185 6.06 3.04 -5.05
C PHE A 185 6.82 2.87 -3.72
N ASN A 186 6.20 3.31 -2.63
CA ASN A 186 6.64 3.04 -1.28
C ASN A 186 6.05 1.71 -0.80
N LEU A 187 6.85 0.65 -0.89
CA LEU A 187 6.46 -0.69 -0.46
C LEU A 187 6.74 -0.96 1.04
N ASN A 188 7.48 -0.06 1.71
CA ASN A 188 7.95 -0.24 3.08
C ASN A 188 7.19 0.64 4.09
N THR A 189 5.87 0.75 3.93
CA THR A 189 5.05 1.62 4.78
C THR A 189 4.83 0.99 6.16
N THR A 190 5.55 1.47 7.18
CA THR A 190 5.21 1.22 8.59
C THR A 190 4.47 2.44 9.15
N PRO A 191 3.20 2.29 9.55
CA PRO A 191 2.43 3.39 10.10
C PRO A 191 2.84 3.68 11.55
N ASN A 192 3.72 4.65 11.77
CA ASN A 192 4.11 5.14 13.11
C ASN A 192 3.42 6.46 13.42
N LYS A 193 2.16 6.45 13.87
CA LYS A 193 1.57 7.61 14.56
C LYS A 193 0.66 7.14 15.68
N ILE A 194 1.00 7.56 16.90
CA ILE A 194 0.15 7.46 18.10
C ILE A 194 -0.69 8.74 18.14
N SER A 195 -2.02 8.63 18.19
CA SER A 195 -2.91 9.77 18.37
C SER A 195 -3.50 9.73 19.77
N LEU A 196 -3.33 10.81 20.54
CA LEU A 196 -3.74 10.90 21.95
C LEU A 196 -5.10 11.59 22.16
N GLN A 197 -5.85 11.90 21.10
CA GLN A 197 -7.12 12.63 21.22
C GLN A 197 -8.31 11.69 21.38
N SER A 198 -9.16 11.96 22.38
CA SER A 198 -10.44 11.28 22.55
C SER A 198 -11.46 11.78 21.52
N ILE A 199 -12.18 10.85 20.91
CA ILE A 199 -13.24 11.14 19.92
C ILE A 199 -14.58 11.21 20.69
N SER A 200 -15.42 12.20 20.40
CA SER A 200 -16.75 12.32 21.01
C SER A 200 -17.73 11.27 20.47
N LEU A 201 -18.76 10.91 21.25
CA LEU A 201 -19.79 9.94 20.79
C LEU A 201 -20.48 10.43 19.51
N LEU A 202 -20.82 11.71 19.43
CA LEU A 202 -21.43 12.32 18.25
C LEU A 202 -20.53 12.15 17.02
N ALA A 203 -19.21 12.40 17.17
CA ALA A 203 -18.25 12.19 16.10
C ALA A 203 -18.15 10.71 15.68
N MET A 204 -18.21 9.77 16.64
CA MET A 204 -18.24 8.34 16.34
C MET A 204 -19.49 7.95 15.54
N LEU A 205 -20.66 8.43 15.94
CA LEU A 205 -21.92 8.15 15.25
C LEU A 205 -22.02 8.79 13.86
N ASN A 206 -21.35 9.92 13.65
CA ASN A 206 -21.21 10.57 12.34
C ASN A 206 -19.97 10.11 11.58
N TRP A 207 -19.29 9.08 12.07
CA TRP A 207 -18.11 8.57 11.39
C TRP A 207 -18.53 7.78 10.15
N PRO A 208 -17.75 7.83 9.07
CA PRO A 208 -18.10 7.18 7.83
C PRO A 208 -18.06 5.66 7.98
N GLY A 209 -19.08 4.99 7.44
CA GLY A 209 -19.25 3.55 7.60
C GLY A 209 -19.64 3.13 9.01
N ILE A 210 -20.12 4.05 9.85
CA ILE A 210 -20.89 3.70 11.04
C ILE A 210 -22.37 3.72 10.68
N GLN A 211 -23.01 2.59 10.91
CA GLN A 211 -24.42 2.39 10.67
C GLN A 211 -25.15 2.25 12.01
N LEU A 212 -26.14 3.10 12.23
CA LEU A 212 -27.04 3.01 13.38
C LEU A 212 -28.32 2.31 12.95
N ASN A 213 -28.72 1.27 13.67
CA ASN A 213 -29.99 0.59 13.49
C ASN A 213 -30.82 0.69 14.77
N VAL A 214 -32.06 1.14 14.63
CA VAL A 214 -33.05 1.17 15.72
C VAL A 214 -34.29 0.42 15.27
N ASN A 215 -34.64 -0.65 15.97
CA ASN A 215 -35.78 -1.52 15.68
C ASN A 215 -36.83 -1.36 16.77
N SER A 216 -37.99 -0.83 16.40
CA SER A 216 -39.17 -0.84 17.25
C SER A 216 -40.03 -2.08 17.01
N GLN A 217 -41.16 -2.19 17.72
CA GLN A 217 -42.10 -3.26 17.43
C GLN A 217 -42.58 -3.19 15.97
N SER A 218 -42.92 -2.02 15.44
CA SER A 218 -43.54 -1.89 14.11
C SER A 218 -42.65 -1.29 13.02
N LEU A 219 -41.55 -0.64 13.40
CA LEU A 219 -40.71 0.17 12.51
C LEU A 219 -39.23 -0.13 12.71
N SER A 220 -38.44 -0.12 11.63
CA SER A 220 -36.98 -0.08 11.68
C SER A 220 -36.47 1.24 11.13
N PHE A 221 -35.41 1.75 11.73
CA PHE A 221 -34.67 2.92 11.30
C PHE A 221 -33.22 2.53 11.10
N ARG A 222 -32.69 2.84 9.92
CA ARG A 222 -31.30 2.64 9.56
C ARG A 222 -30.71 3.95 9.07
N ARG A 223 -29.59 4.36 9.65
CA ARG A 223 -28.84 5.58 9.32
C ARG A 223 -27.39 5.26 9.03
N GLU A 224 -26.82 5.88 8.00
CA GLU A 224 -25.40 5.80 7.69
C GLU A 224 -24.90 7.09 7.01
N ILE A 225 -23.62 7.42 7.22
CA ILE A 225 -22.90 8.39 6.38
C ILE A 225 -21.96 7.62 5.47
N VAL A 226 -22.23 7.69 4.17
CA VAL A 226 -21.50 6.98 3.11
C VAL A 226 -20.53 7.93 2.44
N HIS A 227 -19.30 7.45 2.23
CA HIS A 227 -18.26 8.17 1.51
C HIS A 227 -18.07 7.56 0.14
N ASN A 228 -18.50 8.28 -0.89
CA ASN A 228 -18.15 7.93 -2.25
C ASN A 228 -16.75 8.48 -2.53
N LEU A 229 -15.76 7.59 -2.54
CA LEU A 229 -14.36 7.92 -2.72
C LEU A 229 -13.97 7.77 -4.19
N THR A 230 -13.21 8.75 -4.70
CA THR A 230 -12.63 8.72 -6.03
C THR A 230 -11.16 9.07 -5.94
N HIS A 231 -10.31 8.32 -6.65
CA HIS A 231 -8.86 8.48 -6.61
C HIS A 231 -8.34 8.98 -7.96
N LYS A 232 -7.47 9.98 -7.95
CA LYS A 232 -6.81 10.52 -9.13
C LYS A 232 -5.33 10.72 -8.83
N LEU A 233 -4.45 10.01 -9.55
CA LEU A 233 -3.01 10.26 -9.46
C LEU A 233 -2.67 11.43 -10.39
N VAL A 234 -2.20 12.54 -9.82
CA VAL A 234 -1.91 13.77 -10.55
C VAL A 234 -0.41 14.05 -10.51
N ASN A 235 0.19 14.40 -11.65
CA ASN A 235 1.51 15.00 -11.70
C ASN A 235 1.37 16.52 -11.84
N LYS A 236 1.61 17.29 -10.77
CA LYS A 236 1.47 18.76 -10.79
C LYS A 236 2.45 19.48 -11.71
N LYS A 237 3.45 18.78 -12.27
CA LYS A 237 4.37 19.32 -13.28
C LYS A 237 3.82 19.26 -14.70
N LEU A 238 2.83 18.40 -14.95
CA LEU A 238 2.04 18.49 -16.16
C LEU A 238 1.06 19.64 -15.90
N ASN A 239 1.18 20.74 -16.65
CA ASN A 239 0.33 21.94 -16.51
C ASN A 239 -1.12 21.67 -16.95
N ILE A 240 -1.73 20.60 -16.43
CA ILE A 240 -3.10 20.21 -16.66
C ILE A 240 -3.97 21.12 -15.79
N PRO A 241 -4.94 21.84 -16.38
CA PRO A 241 -5.87 22.66 -15.61
C PRO A 241 -6.56 21.81 -14.55
N ARG A 242 -6.71 22.35 -13.34
CA ARG A 242 -7.57 21.73 -12.33
C ARG A 242 -9.02 22.03 -12.70
N ASP A 243 -9.85 20.99 -12.64
CA ASP A 243 -11.30 21.13 -12.76
C ASP A 243 -11.79 22.07 -11.65
N GLU A 244 -12.62 23.05 -12.00
CA GLU A 244 -13.21 23.91 -10.98
C GLU A 244 -14.16 23.11 -10.09
N PRO A 245 -14.21 23.39 -8.77
CA PRO A 245 -15.12 22.68 -7.88
C PRO A 245 -16.58 22.96 -8.24
N THR A 246 -17.28 21.95 -8.74
CA THR A 246 -18.72 22.03 -9.00
C THR A 246 -19.50 21.96 -7.70
N ALA A 247 -20.42 22.91 -7.50
CA ALA A 247 -21.35 22.88 -6.38
C ALA A 247 -22.32 21.69 -6.52
N LEU A 248 -22.39 20.88 -5.47
CA LEU A 248 -23.28 19.72 -5.37
C LEU A 248 -24.62 20.13 -4.79
N ASP A 249 -25.66 19.44 -5.23
CA ASP A 249 -26.98 19.56 -4.63
C ASP A 249 -27.00 18.92 -3.23
N THR A 250 -27.26 19.76 -2.23
CA THR A 250 -27.41 19.38 -0.82
C THR A 250 -28.87 19.26 -0.40
N SER A 251 -29.81 19.36 -1.35
CA SER A 251 -31.23 19.15 -1.10
C SER A 251 -31.50 17.72 -0.64
N LEU A 252 -32.54 17.55 0.15
CA LEU A 252 -32.99 16.24 0.60
C LEU A 252 -33.67 15.53 -0.56
N GLN A 253 -33.12 14.39 -0.97
CA GLN A 253 -33.71 13.50 -1.97
C GLN A 253 -34.50 12.40 -1.28
N MET A 254 -35.67 12.12 -1.82
CA MET A 254 -36.63 11.21 -1.22
C MET A 254 -37.11 10.17 -2.23
N LYS A 255 -37.26 8.94 -1.75
CA LYS A 255 -37.89 7.87 -2.51
C LYS A 255 -39.06 7.33 -1.72
N ASP A 256 -40.26 7.77 -2.10
CA ASP A 256 -41.49 7.23 -1.55
C ASP A 256 -41.80 5.87 -2.18
N LEU A 257 -41.95 4.87 -1.32
CA LEU A 257 -42.48 3.59 -1.71
C LEU A 257 -44.01 3.70 -1.63
N LYS A 258 -44.73 3.26 -2.68
CA LYS A 258 -46.17 3.51 -2.94
C LYS A 258 -47.16 2.90 -1.92
N GLN A 259 -46.86 2.91 -0.62
CA GLN A 259 -47.74 2.48 0.45
C GLN A 259 -48.11 3.66 1.35
N ILE A 260 -49.41 3.87 1.52
CA ILE A 260 -49.96 4.86 2.45
C ILE A 260 -49.62 4.40 3.88
N SER A 261 -49.00 5.28 4.66
CA SER A 261 -48.69 5.02 6.08
C SER A 261 -49.53 5.82 7.04
N GLN A 262 -49.70 5.26 8.24
CA GLN A 262 -50.34 5.88 9.40
C GLN A 262 -49.38 6.73 10.25
N TYR A 263 -48.06 6.68 9.99
CA TYR A 263 -47.05 7.35 10.80
C TYR A 263 -46.51 8.59 10.09
N THR A 264 -46.38 9.68 10.86
CA THR A 264 -45.60 10.86 10.50
C THR A 264 -44.16 10.73 10.99
N LEU A 265 -43.25 11.56 10.50
CA LEU A 265 -41.86 11.63 11.00
C LEU A 265 -41.79 11.95 12.49
N LYS A 266 -42.72 12.78 12.98
CA LYS A 266 -42.81 13.10 14.40
C LYS A 266 -43.20 11.88 15.24
N ASP A 267 -44.12 11.06 14.74
CA ASP A 267 -44.48 9.79 15.39
C ASP A 267 -43.28 8.84 15.43
N ILE A 268 -42.54 8.76 14.32
CA ILE A 268 -41.33 7.93 14.20
C ILE A 268 -40.27 8.37 15.21
N HIS A 269 -40.00 9.67 15.31
CA HIS A 269 -39.06 10.22 16.28
C HIS A 269 -39.47 9.90 17.72
N ASN A 270 -40.75 10.05 18.05
CA ASN A 270 -41.26 9.76 19.39
C ASN A 270 -41.17 8.27 19.73
N ILE A 271 -41.52 7.39 18.79
CA ILE A 271 -41.40 5.93 18.96
C ILE A 271 -39.96 5.54 19.24
N PHE A 272 -39.01 5.98 18.41
CA PHE A 272 -37.62 5.61 18.59
C PHE A 272 -36.98 6.26 19.81
N SER A 273 -37.28 7.53 20.10
CA SER A 273 -36.76 8.18 21.30
C SER A 273 -37.23 7.45 22.56
N ALA A 274 -38.53 7.17 22.68
CA ALA A 274 -39.06 6.43 23.83
C ALA A 274 -38.37 5.06 23.99
N GLN A 275 -38.12 4.37 22.87
CA GLN A 275 -37.52 3.05 22.90
C GLN A 275 -36.02 3.07 23.25
N ILE A 276 -35.28 4.04 22.72
CA ILE A 276 -33.86 4.26 23.06
C ILE A 276 -33.71 4.60 24.55
N PHE A 277 -34.56 5.47 25.10
CA PHE A 277 -34.52 5.84 26.52
C PHE A 277 -34.88 4.67 27.45
N GLN A 278 -35.72 3.73 27.02
CA GLN A 278 -36.03 2.53 27.79
C GLN A 278 -34.86 1.53 27.84
N LEU A 279 -34.02 1.47 26.81
CA LEU A 279 -32.95 0.48 26.69
C LEU A 279 -31.61 0.94 27.27
N CYS A 280 -31.33 2.23 27.18
CA CYS A 280 -30.12 2.83 27.76
C CYS A 280 -30.39 3.36 29.18
N PHE A 281 -31.07 2.58 30.03
CA PHE A 281 -31.50 3.02 31.36
C PHE A 281 -30.32 3.47 32.25
N GLU A 282 -29.13 2.91 32.02
CA GLU A 282 -27.88 3.29 32.72
C GLU A 282 -27.04 4.32 31.92
N GLU A 283 -27.33 4.51 30.63
CA GLU A 283 -26.57 5.35 29.70
C GLU A 283 -27.43 6.47 29.09
N HIS A 284 -28.18 7.20 29.91
CA HIS A 284 -29.09 8.27 29.45
C HIS A 284 -28.41 9.33 28.55
N THR A 285 -27.11 9.56 28.72
CA THR A 285 -26.32 10.47 27.88
C THR A 285 -26.13 9.95 26.45
N VAL A 286 -25.99 8.63 26.27
CA VAL A 286 -25.89 7.95 24.97
C VAL A 286 -27.25 8.03 24.27
N ALA A 287 -28.32 7.71 24.99
CA ALA A 287 -29.69 7.83 24.49
C ALA A 287 -30.02 9.25 24.03
N GLY A 288 -29.69 10.25 24.85
CA GLY A 288 -29.87 11.67 24.51
C GLY A 288 -29.12 12.04 23.24
N THR A 289 -27.84 11.65 23.13
CA THR A 289 -27.02 11.95 21.94
C THR A 289 -27.60 11.33 20.67
N ILE A 290 -28.06 10.08 20.72
CA ILE A 290 -28.66 9.39 19.57
C ILE A 290 -30.01 10.04 19.20
N SER A 291 -30.87 10.33 20.19
CA SER A 291 -32.17 10.97 19.96
C SER A 291 -32.02 12.37 19.35
N GLU A 292 -31.11 13.20 19.88
CA GLU A 292 -30.80 14.52 19.33
C GLU A 292 -30.28 14.45 17.89
N MET A 293 -29.44 13.47 17.59
CA MET A 293 -28.92 13.23 16.25
C MET A 293 -30.05 12.87 15.28
N ILE A 294 -30.93 11.94 15.67
CA ILE A 294 -32.10 11.54 14.86
C ILE A 294 -33.02 12.75 14.63
N ASN A 295 -33.27 13.56 15.67
CA ASN A 295 -34.08 14.78 15.55
C ASN A 295 -33.47 15.77 14.55
N ARG A 296 -32.14 15.97 14.61
CA ARG A 296 -31.42 16.86 13.68
C ARG A 296 -31.54 16.40 12.22
N ASP A 297 -31.50 15.09 11.99
CA ASP A 297 -31.65 14.53 10.65
C ASP A 297 -33.07 14.73 10.08
N PHE A 298 -34.09 14.79 10.95
CA PHE A 298 -35.50 14.99 10.57
C PHE A 298 -36.00 16.44 10.65
N LEU A 299 -35.23 17.37 11.22
CA LEU A 299 -35.65 18.76 11.44
C LEU A 299 -36.01 19.52 10.14
N SER A 300 -35.53 19.05 8.99
CA SER A 300 -35.76 19.68 7.67
C SER A 300 -36.44 18.76 6.66
N THR A 301 -36.94 17.60 7.11
CA THR A 301 -37.63 16.64 6.25
C THR A 301 -39.14 16.94 6.23
N PRO A 302 -39.78 17.02 5.07
CA PRO A 302 -41.23 17.21 4.98
C PRO A 302 -41.97 16.00 5.58
N ASP A 303 -43.22 16.20 6.02
CA ASP A 303 -44.04 15.11 6.55
C ASP A 303 -44.24 14.02 5.49
N VAL A 304 -43.74 12.82 5.78
CA VAL A 304 -43.71 11.69 4.83
C VAL A 304 -44.20 10.40 5.46
N THR A 305 -44.67 9.50 4.61
CA THR A 305 -45.25 8.21 4.98
C THR A 305 -44.22 7.07 4.89
N VAL A 306 -44.27 6.10 5.82
CA VAL A 306 -43.44 4.90 5.86
C VAL A 306 -44.00 3.75 5.03
N PRO A 307 -43.19 3.01 4.24
CA PRO A 307 -41.73 3.04 4.20
C PRO A 307 -41.18 4.13 3.28
N THR A 308 -40.05 4.72 3.69
CA THR A 308 -39.38 5.80 2.95
C THR A 308 -37.87 5.72 3.11
N SER A 309 -37.15 6.24 2.11
CA SER A 309 -35.71 6.44 2.21
C SER A 309 -35.31 7.86 1.80
N PHE A 310 -34.34 8.37 2.56
CA PHE A 310 -33.79 9.71 2.42
C PHE A 310 -32.33 9.62 2.03
N ARG A 311 -31.91 10.57 1.19
CA ARG A 311 -30.52 10.79 0.85
C ARG A 311 -30.22 12.28 0.81
N ARG A 312 -29.08 12.70 1.36
CA ARG A 312 -28.63 14.09 1.27
C ARG A 312 -27.12 14.16 1.13
N THR A 313 -26.63 14.99 0.21
CA THR A 313 -25.22 15.38 0.21
C THR A 313 -24.97 16.34 1.37
N LEU A 314 -24.00 16.04 2.24
CA LEU A 314 -23.79 16.82 3.47
C LEU A 314 -23.01 18.11 3.28
N ASN A 315 -22.31 18.26 2.14
CA ASN A 315 -21.56 19.47 1.83
C ASN A 315 -21.70 19.87 0.35
N LYS A 316 -21.70 21.18 0.08
CA LYS A 316 -21.79 21.71 -1.29
C LYS A 316 -20.57 21.39 -2.13
N TYR A 317 -19.40 21.25 -1.51
CA TYR A 317 -18.16 20.98 -2.22
C TYR A 317 -17.50 19.70 -1.69
N PRO A 318 -16.91 18.87 -2.57
CA PRO A 318 -16.16 17.70 -2.14
C PRO A 318 -15.00 18.05 -1.18
N TYR A 319 -14.55 17.05 -0.44
CA TYR A 319 -13.29 17.11 0.26
C TYR A 319 -12.24 16.31 -0.50
N VAL A 320 -10.98 16.74 -0.42
CA VAL A 320 -9.83 16.03 -0.98
C VAL A 320 -8.77 15.86 0.08
N ARG A 321 -8.13 14.70 0.10
CA ARG A 321 -6.89 14.49 0.84
C ARG A 321 -5.81 13.97 -0.09
N TYR A 322 -4.57 14.30 0.22
CA TYR A 322 -3.42 13.96 -0.61
C TYR A 322 -2.66 12.81 0.05
N LEU A 323 -2.55 11.70 -0.68
CA LEU A 323 -1.94 10.46 -0.23
C LEU A 323 -0.58 10.30 -0.90
N PHE A 324 0.48 10.72 -0.22
CA PHE A 324 1.85 10.52 -0.70
C PHE A 324 2.84 10.48 0.47
N SER A 325 3.98 9.86 0.22
CA SER A 325 5.16 9.90 1.08
C SER A 325 6.20 10.86 0.50
N GLU A 326 6.83 11.66 1.35
CA GLU A 326 8.00 12.43 0.95
C GLU A 326 9.23 11.52 0.91
N VAL A 327 10.19 11.87 0.04
CA VAL A 327 11.47 11.17 -0.05
C VAL A 327 12.46 11.97 0.81
N GLU A 328 12.90 11.38 1.92
CA GLU A 328 13.92 11.98 2.80
C GLU A 328 15.30 11.88 2.13
N THR A 329 15.58 12.78 1.19
CA THR A 329 16.93 12.92 0.61
C THR A 329 17.35 14.38 0.61
N ASP A 330 18.42 14.70 1.35
CA ASP A 330 19.07 16.03 1.42
C ASP A 330 19.63 16.52 0.08
N LYS A 331 19.69 15.65 -0.93
CA LYS A 331 20.11 16.01 -2.27
C LYS A 331 18.88 16.43 -3.05
N ALA A 332 18.69 17.74 -3.20
CA ALA A 332 17.81 18.30 -4.21
C ALA A 332 18.26 17.77 -5.59
N SER A 333 17.69 16.64 -6.01
CA SER A 333 17.98 16.00 -7.28
C SER A 333 17.75 17.02 -8.39
N LYS A 334 18.82 17.40 -9.10
CA LYS A 334 18.73 18.18 -10.33
C LYS A 334 17.78 17.45 -11.28
N GLY A 335 16.61 18.02 -11.52
CA GLY A 335 15.55 17.42 -12.33
C GLY A 335 14.29 17.10 -11.51
N ASN A 336 13.61 18.13 -11.02
CA ASN A 336 12.32 18.02 -10.34
C ASN A 336 11.19 17.82 -11.37
N LEU A 337 11.27 16.73 -12.16
CA LEU A 337 10.39 16.44 -13.29
C LEU A 337 9.00 15.92 -12.87
N TYR A 338 8.86 15.49 -11.61
CA TYR A 338 7.64 14.88 -11.09
C TYR A 338 7.23 15.53 -9.76
N ASP A 339 5.94 15.81 -9.64
CA ASP A 339 5.27 16.13 -8.38
C ASP A 339 3.97 15.32 -8.33
N LEU A 340 4.13 14.03 -7.97
CA LEU A 340 3.05 13.06 -7.95
C LEU A 340 2.25 13.19 -6.66
N GLN A 341 0.94 13.30 -6.79
CA GLN A 341 0.01 13.35 -5.67
C GLN A 341 -1.18 12.47 -6.00
N LEU A 342 -1.40 11.42 -5.19
CA LEU A 342 -2.66 10.70 -5.24
C LEU A 342 -3.70 11.53 -4.50
N GLU A 343 -4.60 12.16 -5.24
CA GLU A 343 -5.74 12.89 -4.72
C GLU A 343 -6.87 11.88 -4.46
N GLU A 344 -7.27 11.73 -3.20
CA GLU A 344 -8.50 11.01 -2.84
C GLU A 344 -9.58 12.05 -2.54
N ALA A 345 -10.55 12.16 -3.43
CA ALA A 345 -11.71 13.01 -3.26
C ALA A 345 -12.89 12.22 -2.69
N MET A 346 -13.76 12.92 -1.96
CA MET A 346 -14.83 12.33 -1.18
C MET A 346 -16.04 13.26 -1.14
N VAL A 347 -17.22 12.68 -1.35
CA VAL A 347 -18.51 13.36 -1.15
C VAL A 347 -19.27 12.67 -0.01
N PRO A 348 -19.47 13.34 1.15
CA PRO A 348 -20.21 12.76 2.26
C PRO A 348 -21.70 12.74 1.93
N THR A 349 -22.29 11.56 1.97
CA THR A 349 -23.72 11.36 1.70
C THR A 349 -24.38 10.76 2.93
N PHE A 350 -25.34 11.46 3.50
CA PHE A 350 -26.24 10.92 4.50
C PHE A 350 -27.29 10.04 3.82
N THR A 351 -27.51 8.84 4.35
CA THR A 351 -28.59 7.96 3.95
C THR A 351 -29.38 7.51 5.17
N CYS A 352 -30.70 7.53 5.05
CA CYS A 352 -31.61 7.06 6.08
C CYS A 352 -32.72 6.23 5.44
N THR A 353 -33.09 5.12 6.06
CA THR A 353 -34.22 4.29 5.64
C THR A 353 -35.10 4.03 6.83
N VAL A 354 -36.41 4.24 6.66
CA VAL A 354 -37.42 3.84 7.61
C VAL A 354 -38.33 2.82 6.95
N SER A 355 -38.46 1.65 7.54
CA SER A 355 -39.28 0.56 7.01
C SER A 355 -40.19 -0.03 8.09
N ARG A 356 -41.23 -0.74 7.66
CA ARG A 356 -42.05 -1.54 8.57
C ARG A 356 -41.37 -2.87 8.83
N ILE A 357 -41.44 -3.35 10.07
CA ILE A 357 -40.98 -4.69 10.44
C ILE A 357 -42.19 -5.62 10.36
N ASP A 358 -42.09 -6.70 9.59
CA ASP A 358 -43.11 -7.73 9.55
C ASP A 358 -43.18 -8.48 10.88
N LYS A 359 -44.39 -8.78 11.35
CA LYS A 359 -44.65 -9.43 12.66
C LYS A 359 -43.91 -10.76 12.85
N VAL A 360 -43.56 -11.46 11.77
CA VAL A 360 -42.82 -12.73 11.81
C VAL A 360 -41.33 -12.52 12.17
N VAL A 361 -40.75 -11.37 11.79
CA VAL A 361 -39.36 -11.01 12.10
C VAL A 361 -39.21 -10.50 13.54
N GLN A 362 -40.30 -9.99 14.14
CA GLN A 362 -40.33 -9.48 15.52
C GLN A 362 -39.94 -10.53 16.58
N GLN A 363 -40.23 -11.81 16.36
CA GLN A 363 -39.92 -12.87 17.32
C GLN A 363 -38.42 -13.25 17.36
N MET A 364 -37.62 -12.78 16.39
CA MET A 364 -36.19 -13.13 16.27
C MET A 364 -35.23 -11.99 16.58
N GLN A 365 -35.69 -10.73 16.67
CA GLN A 365 -34.82 -9.59 16.94
C GLN A 365 -34.80 -9.26 18.44
N GLY A 366 -33.85 -9.85 19.17
CA GLY A 366 -33.64 -9.55 20.59
C GLY A 366 -33.09 -8.14 20.86
N ASN A 367 -32.50 -7.46 19.85
CA ASN A 367 -31.80 -6.19 20.04
C ASN A 367 -32.47 -5.05 19.28
N CYS A 368 -33.00 -4.09 20.04
CA CYS A 368 -33.67 -2.90 19.50
C CYS A 368 -32.68 -1.82 19.03
N LEU A 369 -31.45 -1.79 19.54
CA LEU A 369 -30.42 -0.84 19.10
C LEU A 369 -29.17 -1.62 18.68
N SER A 370 -28.59 -1.26 17.54
CA SER A 370 -27.27 -1.76 17.14
C SER A 370 -26.47 -0.70 16.38
N ILE A 371 -25.16 -0.72 16.60
CA ILE A 371 -24.20 0.11 15.87
C ILE A 371 -23.24 -0.82 15.14
N GLU A 372 -23.16 -0.70 13.82
CA GLU A 372 -22.25 -1.48 12.99
C GLU A 372 -21.16 -0.57 12.42
N CYS A 373 -19.90 -0.97 12.56
CA CYS A 373 -18.81 -0.44 11.74
C CYS A 373 -18.69 -1.27 10.47
N THR A 374 -19.22 -0.77 9.35
CA THR A 374 -19.24 -1.46 8.06
C THR A 374 -17.85 -1.61 7.44
N VAL A 375 -16.87 -0.80 7.87
CA VAL A 375 -15.46 -0.89 7.48
C VAL A 375 -14.77 -2.07 8.17
N CYS A 376 -15.00 -2.23 9.48
CA CYS A 376 -14.36 -3.28 10.29
C CYS A 376 -15.21 -4.55 10.40
N LYS A 377 -16.46 -4.51 9.94
CA LYS A 377 -17.45 -5.60 10.07
C LYS A 377 -17.72 -5.99 11.53
N VAL A 378 -17.77 -5.00 12.42
CA VAL A 378 -18.05 -5.18 13.86
C VAL A 378 -19.45 -4.65 14.16
N ILE A 379 -20.27 -5.45 14.85
CA ILE A 379 -21.62 -5.08 15.31
C ILE A 379 -21.60 -4.98 16.83
N ILE A 380 -22.05 -3.84 17.36
CA ILE A 380 -22.13 -3.52 18.78
C ILE A 380 -23.60 -3.47 19.16
N GLN A 381 -23.99 -4.24 20.18
CA GLN A 381 -25.39 -4.40 20.59
C GLN A 381 -25.61 -4.14 22.09
N ASN A 382 -24.56 -4.17 22.90
CA ASN A 382 -24.55 -3.90 24.33
C ASN A 382 -23.33 -3.02 24.67
N ASP A 383 -23.32 -2.37 25.84
CA ASP A 383 -22.22 -1.51 26.34
C ASP A 383 -21.71 -0.53 25.28
N PHE A 384 -22.66 0.11 24.57
CA PHE A 384 -22.42 0.80 23.32
C PHE A 384 -21.26 1.77 23.40
N PHE A 385 -21.23 2.59 24.45
CA PHE A 385 -20.24 3.65 24.54
C PHE A 385 -18.84 3.14 24.81
N VAL A 386 -18.71 2.15 25.71
CA VAL A 386 -17.41 1.57 26.06
C VAL A 386 -16.84 0.82 24.86
N THR A 387 -17.62 -0.10 24.29
CA THR A 387 -17.17 -0.90 23.14
C THR A 387 -16.89 -0.04 21.91
N LEU A 388 -17.73 0.97 21.62
CA LEU A 388 -17.50 1.88 20.50
C LEU A 388 -16.24 2.72 20.69
N ARG A 389 -16.00 3.22 21.92
CA ARG A 389 -14.79 3.99 22.23
C ARG A 389 -13.54 3.14 22.07
N GLU A 390 -13.52 1.92 22.60
CA GLU A 390 -12.40 0.98 22.47
C GLU A 390 -12.15 0.60 21.01
N HIS A 391 -13.22 0.38 20.25
CA HIS A 391 -13.15 0.12 18.81
C HIS A 391 -12.50 1.30 18.07
N PHE A 392 -12.95 2.52 18.31
CA PHE A 392 -12.38 3.71 17.68
C PHE A 392 -10.93 3.95 18.09
N ALA A 393 -10.61 3.71 19.36
CA ALA A 393 -9.25 3.80 19.87
C ALA A 393 -8.31 2.83 19.15
N SER A 394 -8.80 1.62 18.86
CA SER A 394 -7.98 0.57 18.23
C SER A 394 -7.85 0.72 16.71
N TYR A 395 -8.90 1.18 16.01
CA TYR A 395 -8.99 1.05 14.55
C TYR A 395 -9.16 2.36 13.76
N HIS A 396 -9.54 3.48 14.40
CA HIS A 396 -9.90 4.71 13.68
C HIS A 396 -9.12 5.97 14.08
N GLN A 397 -8.15 5.87 15.01
CA GLN A 397 -7.39 7.02 15.54
C GLN A 397 -6.51 7.76 14.51
N CYS A 398 -6.11 7.12 13.41
CA CYS A 398 -5.07 7.61 12.51
C CYS A 398 -5.57 7.89 11.09
N LYS A 399 -6.56 8.77 10.96
CA LYS A 399 -7.05 9.23 9.65
C LYS A 399 -6.41 10.55 9.25
N ALA A 400 -6.04 10.66 7.97
CA ALA A 400 -5.50 11.90 7.42
C ALA A 400 -6.56 13.02 7.39
N ASN A 401 -6.07 14.26 7.43
CA ASN A 401 -6.93 15.45 7.32
C ASN A 401 -7.52 15.56 5.92
N TRP A 402 -8.65 16.27 5.84
CA TRP A 402 -9.40 16.54 4.62
C TRP A 402 -9.33 18.02 4.30
N THR A 403 -9.27 18.37 3.02
CA THR A 403 -9.23 19.75 2.54
C THR A 403 -10.48 20.00 1.72
N CYS A 404 -11.23 21.08 1.97
CA CYS A 404 -12.34 21.44 1.10
C CYS A 404 -11.82 21.86 -0.29
N THR A 405 -12.42 21.36 -1.37
CA THR A 405 -11.98 21.71 -2.73
C THR A 405 -12.26 23.16 -3.12
N LYS A 406 -13.19 23.86 -2.43
CA LYS A 406 -13.52 25.25 -2.72
C LYS A 406 -12.73 26.26 -1.90
N CYS A 407 -12.81 26.21 -0.56
CA CYS A 407 -12.12 27.18 0.31
C CYS A 407 -10.67 26.77 0.65
N ASN A 408 -10.24 25.55 0.29
CA ASN A 408 -8.92 25.00 0.63
C ASN A 408 -8.62 24.91 2.14
N HIS A 409 -9.62 25.08 3.00
CA HIS A 409 -9.44 24.92 4.44
C HIS A 409 -9.24 23.44 4.80
N VAL A 410 -8.33 23.18 5.74
CA VAL A 410 -7.94 21.83 6.16
C VAL A 410 -8.64 21.49 7.46
N PHE A 411 -9.46 20.44 7.43
CA PHE A 411 -10.21 19.95 8.56
C PHE A 411 -9.66 18.60 9.05
N ARG A 412 -9.60 18.43 10.36
CA ARG A 412 -9.41 17.10 10.96
C ARG A 412 -10.69 16.29 10.76
N MET A 413 -10.54 14.97 10.61
CA MET A 413 -11.69 14.08 10.41
C MET A 413 -12.69 14.14 11.58
N VAL A 414 -12.18 14.25 12.81
CA VAL A 414 -13.01 14.41 14.01
C VAL A 414 -13.87 15.67 13.92
N THR A 415 -13.27 16.81 13.57
CA THR A 415 -13.98 18.10 13.41
C THR A 415 -15.09 18.02 12.36
N LEU A 416 -14.83 17.35 11.23
CA LEU A 416 -15.87 17.13 10.22
C LEU A 416 -16.99 16.25 10.76
N ALA A 417 -16.67 15.15 11.45
CA ALA A 417 -17.69 14.26 12.01
C ALA A 417 -18.53 14.95 13.11
N GLU A 418 -17.93 15.79 13.95
CA GLU A 418 -18.64 16.59 14.96
C GLU A 418 -19.65 17.55 14.32
N ASN A 419 -19.26 18.16 13.20
CA ASN A 419 -20.10 19.08 12.43
C ASN A 419 -20.95 18.39 11.34
N ASN A 420 -21.19 17.08 11.46
CA ASN A 420 -21.98 16.29 10.52
C ASN A 420 -21.55 16.46 9.05
N TRP A 421 -20.25 16.53 8.82
CA TRP A 421 -19.57 16.70 7.53
C TRP A 421 -19.93 17.97 6.75
N SER A 422 -20.58 18.94 7.41
CA SER A 422 -20.96 20.23 6.84
C SER A 422 -20.01 21.33 7.29
N HIS A 423 -19.70 22.28 6.39
CA HIS A 423 -19.09 23.56 6.74
C HIS A 423 -19.55 24.64 5.76
N ASP A 424 -19.47 25.90 6.18
CA ASP A 424 -19.69 27.03 5.29
C ASP A 424 -18.34 27.52 4.74
N CYS A 425 -18.18 27.53 3.42
CA CYS A 425 -16.96 28.05 2.80
C CYS A 425 -16.79 29.57 2.99
N THR A 426 -17.86 30.31 3.26
CA THR A 426 -17.80 31.77 3.44
C THR A 426 -17.10 32.20 4.74
N GLU A 427 -17.02 31.31 5.72
CA GLU A 427 -16.32 31.56 6.99
C GLU A 427 -14.78 31.51 6.85
N PHE A 428 -14.27 31.03 5.72
CA PHE A 428 -12.85 30.73 5.50
C PHE A 428 -12.25 31.38 4.25
N CYS A 429 -13.02 32.19 3.52
CA CYS A 429 -12.61 32.86 2.28
C CYS A 429 -12.13 34.29 2.51
#